data_AF-A0A101KS36-F1
#
_entry.id   AF-A0A101KS36-F1
#
_cell.length_a   1.000
_cell.length_b   1.000
_cell.length_c   1.000
_cell.angle_alpha   90.00
_cell.angle_beta   90.00
_cell.angle_gamma   90.00
#
_symmetry.space_group_name_H-M   'P 1'
#
loop_
_entity.id
_entity.type
_entity.pdbx_description
1 polymer ?
#
loop_
_entity_poly.entity_id
_entity_poly.type
_entity_poly.pdbx_seq_one_letter_code
_entity_poly.pdbx_strand_id
1 'polypeptide(L)'
;MLDKDGKVIRVNRTAESLLGRDLQVTGGRLVSTDRIATDALYRSLRQLLCVADSAASMPPSRLPRATGHPLLAYPMRLAAVSPNALAPCQAAVVVLDPDIRPLSPEDALRCCFGLTSAEAKLARKISTGEDLKAASNKLAISYETARNHLKAIFAKTDTHRQRELIALLARVANGPLGAP
;
A
#
# COMPACT_ATOMS: atom_id res chain seq x y z
N MET A 1 -9.75 0.29 -14.88
CA MET A 1 -9.11 -0.29 -16.07
C MET A 1 -9.04 0.77 -17.15
N LEU A 2 -7.91 0.84 -17.85
CA LEU A 2 -7.57 1.92 -18.77
C LEU A 2 -7.12 1.41 -20.14
N ASP A 3 -7.37 2.17 -21.19
CA ASP A 3 -6.87 1.92 -22.55
C ASP A 3 -5.43 2.44 -22.74
N LYS A 4 -4.94 2.34 -23.98
CA LYS A 4 -3.61 2.83 -24.39
C LYS A 4 -3.44 4.35 -24.25
N ASP A 5 -4.53 5.11 -24.26
CA ASP A 5 -4.55 6.56 -24.16
C ASP A 5 -4.81 7.05 -22.71
N GLY A 6 -4.87 6.11 -21.76
CA GLY A 6 -5.16 6.36 -20.36
C GLY A 6 -6.63 6.70 -20.07
N LYS A 7 -7.56 6.34 -20.97
CA LYS A 7 -8.99 6.50 -20.73
C LYS A 7 -9.57 5.30 -20.00
N VAL A 8 -10.51 5.56 -19.09
CA VAL A 8 -11.26 4.59 -18.31
C VAL A 8 -12.19 3.81 -19.21
N ILE A 9 -11.90 2.52 -19.35
CA ILE A 9 -12.76 1.55 -20.06
C ILE A 9 -13.77 0.94 -19.10
N ARG A 10 -13.31 0.65 -17.88
CA ARG A 10 -14.11 -0.07 -16.90
C ARG A 10 -13.72 0.32 -15.48
N VAL A 11 -14.74 0.49 -14.65
CA VAL A 11 -14.65 0.64 -13.20
C VAL A 11 -15.36 -0.57 -12.58
N ASN A 12 -14.86 -1.10 -11.46
CA ASN A 12 -15.56 -2.15 -10.72
C ASN A 12 -16.38 -1.52 -9.58
N ARG A 13 -17.33 -2.27 -9.02
CA ARG A 13 -18.21 -1.77 -7.95
C ARG A 13 -17.46 -1.13 -6.78
N THR A 14 -16.31 -1.67 -6.39
CA THR A 14 -15.47 -1.08 -5.33
C THR A 14 -14.91 0.28 -5.74
N ALA A 15 -14.36 0.41 -6.94
CA ALA A 15 -13.87 1.70 -7.42
C ALA A 15 -15.01 2.69 -7.70
N GLU A 16 -16.19 2.22 -8.11
CA GLU A 16 -17.39 3.07 -8.24
C GLU A 16 -17.77 3.70 -6.90
N SER A 17 -17.69 2.95 -5.79
CA SER A 17 -17.96 3.50 -4.45
C SER A 17 -16.94 4.56 -3.98
N LEU A 18 -15.77 4.62 -4.63
CA LEU A 18 -14.75 5.65 -4.36
C LEU A 18 -14.91 6.88 -5.27
N LEU A 19 -15.70 6.79 -6.35
CA LEU A 19 -16.03 7.93 -7.18
C LEU A 19 -17.03 8.83 -6.46
N GLY A 20 -16.81 10.14 -6.51
CA GLY A 20 -17.63 11.10 -5.80
C GLY A 20 -17.04 12.50 -5.92
N ARG A 21 -17.09 13.28 -4.83
CA ARG A 21 -16.60 14.66 -4.84
C ARG A 21 -15.11 14.74 -5.16
N ASP A 22 -14.29 13.93 -4.50
CA ASP A 22 -12.82 14.05 -4.50
C ASP A 22 -12.14 13.36 -5.69
N LEU A 23 -12.81 12.36 -6.29
CA LEU A 23 -12.31 11.57 -7.40
C LEU A 23 -13.44 11.26 -8.38
N GLN A 24 -13.26 11.63 -9.65
CA GLN A 24 -14.29 11.54 -10.69
C GLN A 24 -13.73 10.96 -11.98
N VAL A 25 -14.62 10.53 -12.87
CA VAL A 25 -14.27 10.18 -14.25
C VAL A 25 -14.88 11.22 -15.19
N THR A 26 -14.04 12.10 -15.73
CA THR A 26 -14.45 13.21 -16.61
C THR A 26 -13.78 13.08 -17.97
N GLY A 27 -14.56 13.16 -19.05
CA GLY A 27 -14.02 12.95 -20.41
C GLY A 27 -13.40 11.56 -20.61
N GLY A 28 -13.87 10.57 -19.84
CA GLY A 28 -13.30 9.23 -19.81
C GLY A 28 -11.95 9.14 -19.11
N ARG A 29 -11.53 10.09 -18.27
CA ARG A 29 -10.27 10.02 -17.50
C ARG A 29 -10.49 10.23 -16.02
N LEU A 30 -9.62 9.66 -15.20
CA LEU A 30 -9.69 9.79 -13.74
C LEU A 30 -9.14 11.15 -13.29
N VAL A 31 -9.99 11.98 -12.69
CA VAL A 31 -9.68 13.35 -12.27
C VAL A 31 -9.92 13.49 -10.78
N SER A 32 -8.92 14.00 -10.06
CA SER A 32 -9.08 14.46 -8.68
C SER A 32 -9.46 15.94 -8.65
N THR A 33 -10.07 16.39 -7.55
CA THR A 33 -10.29 17.82 -7.28
C THR A 33 -8.99 18.63 -7.26
N ASP A 34 -7.87 18.00 -6.91
CA ASP A 34 -6.55 18.59 -7.04
C ASP A 34 -5.97 18.33 -8.45
N ARG A 35 -5.75 19.42 -9.20
CA ARG A 35 -5.16 19.38 -10.53
C ARG A 35 -3.70 18.90 -10.51
N ILE A 36 -2.92 19.27 -9.49
CA ILE A 36 -1.53 18.85 -9.35
C ILE A 36 -1.46 17.33 -9.16
N ALA A 37 -2.34 16.78 -8.31
CA ALA A 37 -2.45 15.35 -8.10
C ALA A 37 -2.88 14.60 -9.39
N THR A 38 -3.85 15.17 -10.12
CA THR A 38 -4.30 14.64 -11.42
C THR A 38 -3.15 14.60 -12.43
N ASP A 39 -2.37 15.67 -12.53
CA ASP A 39 -1.21 15.75 -13.44
C ASP A 39 -0.09 14.79 -13.04
N ALA A 40 0.12 14.56 -11.74
CA ALA A 40 1.08 13.57 -11.24
C ALA A 40 0.66 12.14 -11.62
N LEU A 41 -0.63 11.81 -11.48
CA LEU A 41 -1.19 10.52 -11.89
C LEU A 41 -1.04 10.31 -13.40
N TYR A 42 -1.36 11.32 -14.21
CA TYR A 42 -1.24 11.22 -15.67
C TYR A 42 0.20 11.11 -16.14
N ARG A 43 1.15 11.81 -15.49
CA ARG A 43 2.58 11.63 -15.77
C ARG A 43 3.01 10.18 -15.50
N SER A 44 2.59 9.62 -14.37
CA SER A 44 2.87 8.22 -14.01
C SER A 44 2.26 7.24 -15.02
N LEU A 45 1.01 7.45 -15.43
CA LEU A 45 0.34 6.63 -16.45
C LEU A 45 1.02 6.72 -17.82
N ARG A 46 1.43 7.92 -18.26
CA ARG A 46 2.15 8.10 -19.51
C ARG A 46 3.51 7.40 -19.49
N GLN A 47 4.26 7.52 -18.40
CA GLN A 47 5.53 6.81 -18.24
C GLN A 47 5.33 5.29 -18.31
N LEU A 48 4.29 4.79 -17.64
CA LEU A 48 3.93 3.38 -17.65
C LEU A 48 3.46 2.87 -19.02
N LEU A 49 2.79 3.69 -19.83
CA LEU A 49 2.22 3.27 -21.13
C LEU A 49 3.20 3.46 -22.30
N CYS A 50 4.04 4.52 -22.28
CA CYS A 50 4.90 4.87 -23.42
C CYS A 50 6.30 4.24 -23.36
N VAL A 51 6.81 3.89 -22.18
CA VAL A 51 8.18 3.37 -22.03
C VAL A 51 8.15 1.85 -21.97
N ALA A 52 8.56 1.17 -23.04
CA ALA A 52 8.47 -0.29 -23.17
C ALA A 52 9.12 -1.05 -21.98
N ASP A 53 10.28 -0.58 -21.50
CA ASP A 53 11.03 -1.14 -20.35
C ASP A 53 10.68 -0.53 -18.99
N SER A 54 9.54 0.18 -18.87
CA SER A 54 9.09 0.68 -17.58
C SER A 54 8.74 -0.46 -16.61
N ALA A 55 8.92 -0.22 -15.32
CA ALA A 55 8.48 -1.12 -14.27
C ALA A 55 6.99 -1.48 -14.44
N ALA A 56 6.61 -2.70 -14.04
CA ALA A 56 5.22 -3.17 -14.14
C ALA A 56 4.22 -2.33 -13.30
N SER A 57 4.72 -1.55 -12.35
CA SER A 57 3.95 -0.64 -11.51
C SER A 57 4.73 0.67 -11.29
N MET A 58 3.99 1.77 -11.17
CA MET A 58 4.52 3.06 -10.75
C MET A 58 4.31 3.28 -9.24
N PRO A 59 5.10 4.17 -8.61
CA PRO A 59 4.80 4.66 -7.27
C PRO A 59 3.38 5.25 -7.17
N PRO A 60 2.73 5.21 -6.00
CA PRO A 60 1.37 5.71 -5.86
C PRO A 60 1.31 7.23 -6.04
N SER A 61 0.32 7.67 -6.80
CA SER A 61 -0.08 9.07 -6.81
C SER A 61 -1.06 9.31 -5.66
N ARG A 62 -0.74 10.29 -4.80
CA ARG A 62 -1.62 10.72 -3.72
C ARG A 62 -2.69 11.63 -4.29
N LEU A 63 -3.96 11.29 -4.06
CA LEU A 63 -5.12 12.07 -4.49
C LEU A 63 -5.77 12.68 -3.23
N PRO A 64 -5.58 13.98 -2.98
CA PRO A 64 -6.13 14.65 -1.81
C PRO A 64 -7.65 14.55 -1.75
N ARG A 65 -8.18 14.56 -0.53
CA ARG A 65 -9.62 14.55 -0.24
C ARG A 65 -10.00 15.79 0.55
N ALA A 66 -11.27 16.19 0.47
CA ALA A 66 -11.82 17.22 1.34
C ALA A 66 -11.78 16.81 2.83
N THR A 67 -11.96 15.52 3.12
CA THR A 67 -11.90 14.95 4.48
C THR A 67 -11.26 13.56 4.47
N GLY A 68 -10.44 13.25 5.48
CA GLY A 68 -9.76 11.96 5.63
C GLY A 68 -8.38 11.90 4.97
N HIS A 69 -7.80 10.71 4.90
CA HIS A 69 -6.48 10.49 4.30
C HIS A 69 -6.55 10.53 2.76
N PRO A 70 -5.48 10.96 2.07
CA PRO A 70 -5.45 10.96 0.61
C PRO A 70 -5.64 9.54 0.05
N LEU A 71 -6.43 9.42 -1.02
CA LEU A 71 -6.53 8.16 -1.76
C LEU A 71 -5.18 7.87 -2.42
N LEU A 72 -4.79 6.60 -2.45
CA LEU A 72 -3.56 6.17 -3.11
C LEU A 72 -3.90 5.46 -4.41
N ALA A 73 -3.55 6.08 -5.53
CA ALA A 73 -3.73 5.51 -6.86
C ALA A 73 -2.44 4.86 -7.34
N TYR A 74 -2.46 3.55 -7.54
CA TYR A 74 -1.35 2.73 -8.03
C TYR A 74 -1.53 2.40 -9.51
N PRO A 75 -0.79 3.05 -10.42
CA PRO A 75 -0.80 2.71 -11.84
C PRO A 75 0.00 1.42 -12.07
N MET A 76 -0.61 0.45 -12.75
CA MET A 76 0.01 -0.85 -13.07
C MET A 76 -0.26 -1.25 -14.51
N ARG A 77 0.74 -1.84 -15.16
CA ARG A 77 0.62 -2.35 -16.53
C ARG A 77 -0.02 -3.74 -16.47
N LEU A 78 -0.95 -4.01 -17.39
CA LEU A 78 -1.66 -5.30 -17.46
C LEU A 78 -0.93 -6.35 -18.31
N ALA A 79 0.39 -6.22 -18.48
CA ALA A 79 1.21 -7.00 -19.42
C ALA A 79 1.24 -8.54 -19.20
N ALA A 80 0.46 -9.09 -18.26
CA ALA A 80 0.45 -10.50 -17.92
C ALA A 80 -0.79 -11.29 -18.39
N VAL A 81 -1.77 -10.68 -19.07
CA VAL A 81 -3.03 -11.40 -19.42
C VAL A 81 -3.13 -11.77 -20.92
N SER A 82 -2.52 -11.01 -21.82
CA SER A 82 -2.16 -11.49 -23.17
C SER A 82 -1.20 -10.48 -23.83
N PRO A 83 -0.20 -10.91 -24.63
CA PRO A 83 0.69 -10.03 -25.40
C PRO A 83 -0.01 -9.35 -26.61
N ASN A 84 -1.34 -9.27 -26.59
CA ASN A 84 -2.10 -8.76 -27.71
C ASN A 84 -2.10 -7.23 -27.66
N ALA A 85 -1.33 -6.59 -28.54
CA ALA A 85 -1.31 -5.13 -28.70
C ALA A 85 -2.70 -4.55 -29.08
N LEU A 86 -3.64 -5.42 -29.46
CA LEU A 86 -5.04 -5.13 -29.76
C LEU A 86 -5.96 -5.26 -28.55
N ALA A 87 -5.47 -5.69 -27.38
CA ALA A 87 -6.28 -5.74 -26.17
C ALA A 87 -6.72 -4.31 -25.82
N PRO A 88 -8.02 -4.06 -25.64
CA PRO A 88 -8.52 -2.71 -25.40
C PRO A 88 -7.96 -2.13 -24.10
N CYS A 89 -7.63 -2.98 -23.13
CA CYS A 89 -7.08 -2.57 -21.83
C CYS A 89 -5.58 -2.82 -21.72
N GLN A 90 -4.83 -1.76 -21.45
CA GLN A 90 -3.35 -1.79 -21.37
C GLN A 90 -2.83 -1.53 -19.95
N ALA A 91 -3.62 -0.84 -19.12
CA ALA A 91 -3.25 -0.53 -17.74
C ALA A 91 -4.44 -0.59 -16.78
N ALA A 92 -4.14 -0.73 -15.49
CA ALA A 92 -5.10 -0.54 -14.42
C ALA A 92 -4.58 0.52 -13.46
N VAL A 93 -5.51 1.19 -12.78
CA VAL A 93 -5.22 2.00 -11.60
C VAL A 93 -5.98 1.34 -10.46
N VAL A 94 -5.25 0.91 -9.44
CA VAL A 94 -5.84 0.44 -8.19
C VAL A 94 -5.87 1.61 -7.24
N VAL A 95 -7.06 1.99 -6.80
CA VAL A 95 -7.26 3.06 -5.81
C VAL A 95 -7.47 2.41 -4.46
N LEU A 96 -6.61 2.74 -3.51
CA LEU A 96 -6.73 2.36 -2.11
C LEU A 96 -7.27 3.55 -1.34
N ASP A 97 -8.32 3.32 -0.55
CA ASP A 97 -8.76 4.26 0.48
C ASP A 97 -8.19 3.79 1.84
N PRO A 98 -7.21 4.52 2.40
CA PRO A 98 -6.63 4.17 3.69
C PRO A 98 -7.64 4.16 4.84
N ASP A 99 -8.75 4.89 4.72
CA ASP A 99 -9.78 4.98 5.76
C ASP A 99 -10.75 3.78 5.73
N ILE A 100 -10.97 3.18 4.56
CA ILE A 100 -11.86 2.01 4.38
C ILE A 100 -11.09 0.69 4.53
N ARG A 101 -9.82 0.67 4.10
CA ARG A 101 -8.90 -0.46 4.28
C ARG A 101 -7.59 0.05 4.83
N PRO A 102 -7.53 0.39 6.13
CA PRO A 102 -6.24 0.63 6.76
C PRO A 102 -5.45 -0.66 6.64
N LEU A 103 -4.33 -0.63 5.92
CA LEU A 103 -3.37 -1.72 6.00
C LEU A 103 -2.93 -1.73 7.45
N SER A 104 -3.37 -2.72 8.22
CA SER A 104 -3.00 -2.74 9.63
C SER A 104 -1.47 -2.77 9.67
N PRO A 105 -0.82 -2.05 10.60
CA PRO A 105 0.64 -2.14 10.71
C PRO A 105 1.12 -3.59 10.88
N GLU A 106 0.29 -4.53 11.37
CA GLU A 106 0.60 -5.95 11.37
C GLU A 106 0.67 -6.52 9.94
N ASP A 107 -0.31 -6.23 9.09
CA ASP A 107 -0.32 -6.67 7.70
C ASP A 107 0.82 -6.03 6.89
N ALA A 108 1.15 -4.77 7.16
CA ALA A 108 2.33 -4.12 6.57
C ALA A 108 3.61 -4.90 6.91
N LEU A 109 3.80 -5.27 8.18
CA LEU A 109 4.97 -6.03 8.62
C LEU A 109 5.02 -7.44 8.04
N ARG A 110 3.87 -8.11 7.93
CA ARG A 110 3.76 -9.42 7.28
C ARG A 110 4.17 -9.35 5.82
N CYS A 111 3.66 -8.37 5.08
CA CYS A 111 3.98 -8.19 3.66
C CYS A 111 5.44 -7.78 3.43
N CYS A 112 6.00 -6.90 4.25
CA CYS A 112 7.36 -6.39 4.06
C CYS A 112 8.45 -7.39 4.49
N PHE A 113 8.20 -8.18 5.54
CA PHE A 113 9.24 -9.02 6.17
C PHE A 113 8.89 -10.52 6.24
N GLY A 114 7.76 -10.94 5.66
CA GLY A 114 7.33 -12.35 5.72
C GLY A 114 7.02 -12.84 7.14
N LEU A 115 6.58 -11.93 8.02
CA LEU A 115 6.20 -12.30 9.39
C LEU A 115 4.94 -13.17 9.41
N THR A 116 4.87 -14.09 10.38
CA THR A 116 3.62 -14.78 10.71
C THR A 116 2.66 -13.85 11.46
N SER A 117 1.39 -14.24 11.60
CA SER A 117 0.42 -13.44 12.37
C SER A 117 0.85 -13.24 13.83
N ALA A 118 1.41 -14.28 14.47
CA ALA A 118 1.89 -14.20 15.85
C ALA A 118 3.10 -13.27 15.98
N GLU A 119 4.05 -13.36 15.03
CA GLU A 119 5.23 -12.50 14.98
C GLU A 119 4.85 -11.03 14.76
N ALA A 120 3.93 -10.75 13.84
CA ALA A 120 3.48 -9.39 13.55
C ALA A 120 2.78 -8.74 14.75
N LYS A 121 1.94 -9.49 15.47
CA LYS A 121 1.30 -9.04 16.71
C LYS A 121 2.33 -8.70 17.80
N LEU A 122 3.33 -9.55 17.98
CA LEU A 122 4.41 -9.30 18.93
C LEU A 122 5.25 -8.08 18.54
N ALA A 123 5.66 -7.99 17.27
CA ALA A 123 6.41 -6.86 16.72
C ALA A 123 5.66 -5.53 16.89
N ARG A 124 4.35 -5.51 16.62
CA ARG A 124 3.47 -4.35 16.82
C ARG A 124 3.52 -3.86 18.27
N LYS A 125 3.38 -4.74 19.25
CA LYS A 125 3.41 -4.37 20.68
C LYS A 125 4.77 -3.82 21.12
N ILE A 126 5.84 -4.44 20.64
CA ILE A 126 7.21 -3.97 20.91
C ILE A 126 7.46 -2.61 20.24
N SER A 127 6.93 -2.38 19.03
CA SER A 127 7.07 -1.10 18.32
C SER A 127 6.39 0.07 19.02
N THR A 128 5.32 -0.19 19.78
CA THR A 128 4.64 0.82 20.61
C THR A 128 5.33 1.09 21.94
N GLY A 129 6.52 0.54 22.16
CA GLY A 129 7.33 0.73 23.37
C GLY A 129 6.96 -0.21 24.52
N GLU A 130 6.12 -1.22 24.29
CA GLU A 130 5.83 -2.21 25.32
C GLU A 130 7.03 -3.15 25.51
N ASP A 131 7.33 -3.49 26.77
CA ASP A 131 8.35 -4.50 27.06
C ASP A 131 7.87 -5.92 26.67
N LEU A 132 8.82 -6.83 26.47
CA LEU A 132 8.53 -8.20 26.02
C LEU A 132 7.61 -8.97 26.99
N LYS A 133 7.69 -8.67 28.30
CA LYS A 133 6.92 -9.35 29.34
C LYS A 133 5.46 -8.89 29.31
N ALA A 134 5.23 -7.59 29.25
CA ALA A 134 3.92 -6.97 29.08
C ALA A 134 3.27 -7.42 27.76
N ALA A 135 4.03 -7.46 26.67
CA ALA A 135 3.55 -7.96 25.39
C ALA A 135 3.17 -9.45 25.46
N SER A 136 3.99 -10.28 26.10
CA SER A 136 3.69 -11.72 26.28
C SER A 136 2.41 -11.96 27.09
N ASN A 137 2.21 -11.18 28.16
CA ASN A 137 1.01 -11.25 28.98
C ASN A 137 -0.25 -10.85 28.19
N LYS A 138 -0.18 -9.76 27.41
CA LYS A 138 -1.31 -9.31 26.58
C LYS A 138 -1.64 -10.26 25.43
N LEU A 139 -0.65 -10.98 24.92
CA LEU A 139 -0.82 -11.98 23.88
C LEU A 139 -1.16 -13.37 24.43
N ALA A 140 -1.27 -13.52 25.76
CA ALA A 140 -1.52 -14.79 26.45
C ALA A 140 -0.54 -15.91 26.05
N ILE A 141 0.74 -15.57 25.89
CA ILE A 141 1.83 -16.51 25.58
C ILE A 141 2.89 -16.50 26.68
N SER A 142 3.66 -17.58 26.78
CA SER A 142 4.79 -17.64 27.72
C SER A 142 5.90 -16.67 27.31
N TYR A 143 6.69 -16.21 28.28
CA TYR A 143 7.87 -15.38 28.02
C TYR A 143 8.88 -16.08 27.11
N GLU A 144 9.08 -17.39 27.29
CA GLU A 144 9.94 -18.24 26.45
C GLU A 144 9.47 -18.23 24.98
N THR A 145 8.16 -18.38 24.77
CA THR A 145 7.52 -18.33 23.45
C THR A 145 7.69 -16.96 22.80
N ALA A 146 7.47 -15.89 23.56
CA ALA A 146 7.67 -14.53 23.08
C ALA A 146 9.14 -14.28 22.69
N ARG A 147 10.10 -14.80 23.46
CA ARG A 147 11.53 -14.71 23.15
C ARG A 147 11.89 -15.46 21.86
N ASN A 148 11.29 -16.63 21.63
CA ASN A 148 11.49 -17.39 20.40
C ASN A 148 10.91 -16.67 19.18
N HIS A 149 9.70 -16.12 19.28
CA HIS A 149 9.14 -15.27 18.22
C HIS A 149 10.00 -14.04 17.97
N LEU A 150 10.54 -13.40 19.02
CA LEU A 150 11.42 -12.24 18.86
C LEU A 150 12.72 -12.59 18.12
N LYS A 151 13.34 -13.74 18.41
CA LYS A 151 14.50 -14.22 17.64
C LYS A 151 14.16 -14.44 16.16
N ALA A 152 13.00 -15.04 15.87
CA ALA A 152 12.55 -15.23 14.49
C ALA A 152 12.30 -13.89 13.78
N ILE A 153 11.72 -12.91 14.48
CA ILE A 153 11.53 -11.56 13.93
C ILE A 153 12.88 -10.90 13.62
N PHE A 154 13.86 -10.97 14.53
CA PHE A 154 15.21 -10.45 14.27
C PHE A 154 15.83 -11.05 13.01
N ALA A 155 15.74 -12.37 12.86
CA ALA A 155 16.24 -13.06 11.67
C ALA A 155 15.52 -12.63 10.38
N LYS A 156 14.19 -12.45 10.41
CA LYS A 156 13.39 -12.05 9.24
C LYS A 156 13.49 -10.58 8.87
N THR A 157 13.84 -9.73 9.83
CA THR A 157 13.96 -8.27 9.65
C THR A 157 15.39 -7.80 9.48
N ASP A 158 16.36 -8.72 9.54
CA ASP A 158 17.80 -8.45 9.53
C ASP A 158 18.21 -7.40 10.57
N THR A 159 17.70 -7.56 11.79
CA THR A 159 18.02 -6.67 12.92
C THR A 159 18.59 -7.47 14.08
N HIS A 160 19.46 -6.86 14.88
CA HIS A 160 20.16 -7.54 15.97
C HIS A 160 19.81 -6.98 17.35
N ARG A 161 19.22 -5.77 17.40
CA ARG A 161 18.83 -5.12 18.66
C ARG A 161 17.37 -4.70 18.62
N GLN A 162 16.71 -4.78 19.78
CA GLN A 162 15.31 -4.34 19.92
C GLN A 162 15.11 -2.89 19.48
N ARG A 163 16.07 -1.99 19.72
CA ARG A 163 15.99 -0.59 19.26
C ARG A 163 16.06 -0.46 17.74
N GLU A 164 16.88 -1.26 17.08
CA GLU A 164 16.98 -1.29 15.60
C GLU A 164 15.67 -1.79 15.01
N LEU A 165 15.10 -2.85 15.59
CA LEU A 165 13.79 -3.35 15.23
C LEU A 165 12.72 -2.26 15.41
N ILE A 166 12.64 -1.59 16.56
CA ILE A 166 11.67 -0.51 16.79
C ILE A 166 11.81 0.60 15.75
N ALA A 167 13.03 1.04 15.44
CA ALA A 167 13.26 2.07 14.43
C ALA A 167 12.83 1.63 13.02
N LEU A 168 13.09 0.36 12.66
CA LEU A 168 12.67 -0.23 11.39
C LEU A 168 11.14 -0.34 11.31
N LEU A 169 10.50 -0.86 12.36
CA LEU A 169 9.05 -1.01 12.44
C LEU A 169 8.35 0.35 12.39
N ALA A 170 8.89 1.37 13.06
CA ALA A 170 8.36 2.74 13.01
C ALA A 170 8.42 3.33 11.59
N ARG A 171 9.46 3.04 10.80
CA ARG A 171 9.56 3.47 9.39
C ARG A 171 8.54 2.78 8.49
N VAL A 172 8.17 1.53 8.79
CA VAL A 172 7.17 0.79 8.01
C VAL A 172 5.75 1.17 8.42
N ALA A 173 5.50 1.38 9.71
CA ALA A 173 4.22 1.86 10.24
C ALA A 173 3.94 3.32 9.85
N ASN A 174 4.97 4.18 9.81
CA ASN A 174 4.90 5.58 9.39
C ASN A 174 5.34 5.81 7.92
N GLY A 175 5.54 4.72 7.16
CA GLY A 175 5.79 4.78 5.71
C GLY A 175 4.58 5.36 4.97
N PRO A 176 4.61 5.53 3.63
CA PRO A 176 3.73 6.44 2.87
C PRO A 176 2.20 6.23 2.98
N LEU A 177 1.76 5.25 3.77
CA LEU A 177 0.39 4.92 4.18
C LEU A 177 -0.03 5.55 5.53
N GLY A 178 0.85 6.22 6.26
CA GLY A 178 0.58 6.72 7.62
C GLY A 178 1.26 8.05 7.94
N ALA A 179 1.07 9.07 7.10
CA ALA A 179 1.34 10.45 7.51
C ALA A 179 0.00 11.16 7.76
N PRO A 180 -0.13 11.95 8.85
CA PRO A 180 -1.34 12.72 9.15
C PRO A 180 -1.64 13.78 8.08
#